data_AF-A0AAD7TVP1-F1
#
_entry.id   AF-A0AAD7TVP1-F1
#
_cell.length_a   1.000
_cell.length_b   1.000
_cell.length_c   1.000
_cell.angle_alpha   90.00
_cell.angle_beta   90.00
_cell.angle_gamma   90.00
#
_symmetry.space_group_name_H-M   'P 1'
#
loop_
_entity.id
_entity.type
_entity.pdbx_description
1 polymer ?
#
loop_
_entity_poly.entity_id
_entity_poly.type
_entity_poly.pdbx_seq_one_letter_code
_entity_poly.pdbx_strand_id
1 'polypeptide(L)'
;MTDMADPSLPTPTPDSDSLLRRLAGPSVNKAGLAKDQTEINRIIAEVSKGSKFYENEKRKDKELTLRIERILKLRDEAIKGVDLRKIEQQVDKMITQLEAKRDLSQVIVHVDMDAFFASVEVLDDPSLASKPFAVGQGVISTASYEARKFGVRSGMATFVAKKLCPDLLVLPSHFDRYSEMSNKVMSIFRRYDPTMCAAGCDEGYLNITRYCEEHNLSAEECVAQMRQTVYDETRLSSFVCGLS
;
A
#
# COMPACT_ATOMS: atom_id res chain seq x y z
N MET A 1 51.93 -19.28 17.31
CA MET A 1 51.52 -18.61 16.07
C MET A 1 50.20 -17.94 16.35
N THR A 2 50.27 -16.69 16.80
CA THR A 2 49.14 -15.79 17.04
C THR A 2 48.72 -15.23 15.68
N ASP A 3 47.52 -15.61 15.23
CA ASP A 3 46.88 -14.99 14.07
C ASP A 3 46.50 -13.55 14.45
N MET A 4 47.26 -12.60 13.93
CA MET A 4 46.91 -11.18 13.97
C MET A 4 45.83 -10.94 12.92
N ALA A 5 44.58 -10.81 13.39
CA ALA A 5 43.51 -10.25 12.58
C ALA A 5 43.86 -8.80 12.22
N ASP A 6 43.87 -8.50 10.93
CA ASP A 6 44.09 -7.17 10.35
C ASP A 6 43.05 -6.16 10.90
N PRO A 7 43.46 -5.11 11.62
CA PRO A 7 42.55 -4.14 12.24
C PRO A 7 42.00 -3.08 11.26
N SER A 8 42.23 -3.22 9.95
CA SER A 8 41.84 -2.21 8.95
C SER A 8 40.48 -2.43 8.28
N LEU A 9 39.73 -3.47 8.64
CA LEU A 9 38.38 -3.68 8.11
C LEU A 9 37.32 -3.21 9.12
N PRO A 10 36.53 -2.17 8.80
CA PRO A 10 35.45 -1.75 9.66
C PRO A 10 34.46 -2.90 9.83
N THR A 11 34.27 -3.34 11.07
CA THR A 11 33.18 -4.22 11.46
C THR A 11 31.87 -3.59 10.96
N PRO A 12 31.05 -4.31 10.17
CA PRO A 12 29.82 -3.73 9.65
C PRO A 12 28.94 -3.32 10.85
N THR A 13 28.70 -2.02 10.98
CA THR A 13 27.71 -1.49 11.92
C THR A 13 26.41 -2.25 11.71
N PRO A 14 25.72 -2.70 12.78
CA PRO A 14 24.37 -3.22 12.65
C PRO A 14 23.54 -2.19 11.85
N ASP A 15 22.86 -2.65 10.81
CA ASP A 15 22.00 -1.77 10.03
C ASP A 15 21.00 -1.09 10.99
N SER A 16 20.83 0.23 10.86
CA SER A 16 19.86 0.94 11.70
C SER A 16 18.45 0.44 11.44
N ASP A 17 17.58 0.45 12.46
CA ASP A 17 16.17 0.10 12.30
C ASP A 17 15.48 0.94 11.21
N SER A 18 15.91 2.19 11.01
CA SER A 18 15.46 3.04 9.91
C SER A 18 15.79 2.44 8.54
N LEU A 19 17.02 1.97 8.35
CA LEU A 19 17.47 1.38 7.10
C LEU A 19 16.75 0.06 6.82
N LEU A 20 16.59 -0.80 7.84
CA LEU A 20 15.84 -2.05 7.71
C LEU A 20 14.39 -1.79 7.26
N ARG A 21 13.74 -0.76 7.83
CA ARG A 21 12.39 -0.36 7.42
C ARG A 21 12.33 0.17 5.99
N ARG A 22 13.35 0.91 5.52
CA ARG A 22 13.43 1.35 4.12
C ARG A 22 13.62 0.20 3.16
N LEU A 23 14.49 -0.75 3.50
CA LEU A 23 14.76 -1.95 2.69
C LEU A 23 13.53 -2.86 2.57
N ALA A 24 12.71 -2.94 3.63
CA ALA A 24 11.46 -3.70 3.62
C ALA A 24 10.43 -3.21 2.59
N GLY A 25 10.58 -1.96 2.11
CA GLY A 25 9.77 -1.35 1.06
C GLY A 25 8.48 -0.70 1.57
N PRO A 26 7.68 -0.11 0.66
CA PRO A 26 6.51 0.69 1.04
C PRO A 26 5.31 -0.15 1.48
N SER A 27 5.22 -1.41 1.07
CA SER A 27 4.02 -2.25 1.24
C SER A 27 4.06 -3.17 2.46
N VAL A 28 4.75 -2.79 3.55
CA VAL A 28 4.91 -3.62 4.75
C VAL A 28 3.63 -3.88 5.53
N ASN A 29 2.60 -3.05 5.36
CA ASN A 29 1.32 -3.14 6.06
C ASN A 29 0.18 -3.62 5.16
N LYS A 30 0.49 -4.25 4.01
CA LYS A 30 -0.54 -4.72 3.07
C LYS A 30 -1.37 -5.87 3.68
N ALA A 31 -2.67 -5.90 3.37
CA ALA A 31 -3.57 -6.96 3.80
C ALA A 31 -3.08 -8.35 3.35
N GLY A 32 -3.18 -9.35 4.23
CA GLY A 32 -2.77 -10.73 3.97
C GLY A 32 -1.30 -11.05 4.23
N LEU A 33 -0.51 -10.10 4.74
CA LEU A 33 0.88 -10.33 5.14
C LEU A 33 0.98 -11.04 6.50
N ALA A 34 2.08 -11.76 6.71
CA ALA A 34 2.42 -12.38 8.00
C ALA A 34 2.51 -11.33 9.13
N LYS A 35 2.01 -11.67 10.33
CA LYS A 35 1.99 -10.75 11.49
C LYS A 35 3.39 -10.43 12.01
N ASP A 36 4.32 -11.38 11.94
CA ASP A 36 5.73 -11.14 12.25
C ASP A 36 6.52 -10.96 10.94
N GLN A 37 7.10 -9.76 10.79
CA GLN A 37 7.88 -9.34 9.63
C GLN A 37 9.38 -9.30 9.92
N THR A 38 9.81 -9.62 11.14
CA THR A 38 11.20 -9.46 11.58
C THR A 38 12.14 -10.31 10.74
N GLU A 39 11.82 -11.60 10.60
CA GLU A 39 12.62 -12.53 9.80
C GLU A 39 12.58 -12.20 8.31
N ILE A 40 11.41 -11.80 7.78
CA ILE A 40 11.25 -11.36 6.39
C ILE A 40 12.16 -10.16 6.09
N ASN A 41 12.16 -9.16 6.97
CA ASN A 41 12.99 -7.96 6.80
C ASN A 41 14.48 -8.27 6.89
N ARG A 42 14.87 -9.24 7.74
CA ARG A 42 16.26 -9.71 7.85
C ARG A 42 16.73 -10.36 6.56
N ILE A 43 15.93 -11.27 6.00
CA ILE A 43 16.24 -11.92 4.71
C ILE A 43 16.33 -10.87 3.60
N ILE A 44 15.41 -9.90 3.55
CA ILE A 44 15.45 -8.80 2.56
C ILE A 44 16.75 -8.02 2.68
N ALA A 45 17.17 -7.67 3.90
CA ALA A 45 18.40 -6.92 4.14
C ALA A 45 19.64 -7.71 3.72
N GLU A 46 19.73 -8.99 4.10
CA GLU A 46 20.83 -9.87 3.74
C GLU A 46 20.97 -10.05 2.23
N VAL A 47 19.85 -10.32 1.55
CA VAL A 47 19.82 -10.52 0.09
C VAL A 47 20.13 -9.21 -0.67
N SER A 48 19.79 -8.06 -0.09
CA SER A 48 20.03 -6.76 -0.72
C SER A 48 21.46 -6.25 -0.52
N LYS A 49 22.19 -6.78 0.47
CA LYS A 49 23.51 -6.28 0.89
C LYS A 49 24.52 -6.29 -0.27
N GLY A 50 25.23 -5.19 -0.45
CA GLY A 50 26.23 -5.03 -1.53
C GLY A 50 25.65 -4.71 -2.91
N SER A 51 24.32 -4.62 -3.06
CA SER A 51 23.70 -4.16 -4.30
C SER A 51 23.76 -2.63 -4.46
N LYS A 52 23.70 -2.13 -5.70
CA LYS A 52 23.53 -0.69 -5.98
C LYS A 52 22.26 -0.12 -5.32
N PHE A 53 21.21 -0.94 -5.19
CA PHE A 53 19.98 -0.57 -4.51
C PHE A 53 20.20 -0.33 -3.02
N TYR A 54 20.89 -1.25 -2.33
CA TYR A 54 21.19 -1.13 -0.91
C TYR A 54 22.05 0.10 -0.59
N GLU A 55 23.11 0.36 -1.38
CA GLU A 55 23.94 1.56 -1.20
C GLU A 55 23.13 2.85 -1.45
N ASN A 56 22.22 2.83 -2.42
CA ASN A 56 21.33 3.96 -2.67
C ASN A 56 20.33 4.19 -1.52
N GLU A 57 19.74 3.14 -0.96
CA GLU A 57 18.83 3.28 0.20
C GLU A 57 19.58 3.72 1.45
N LYS A 58 20.81 3.25 1.67
CA LYS A 58 21.69 3.73 2.74
C LYS A 58 22.01 5.22 2.60
N ARG A 59 22.33 5.67 1.38
CA ARG A 59 22.53 7.09 1.08
C ARG A 59 21.28 7.92 1.36
N LYS A 60 20.11 7.47 0.90
CA LYS A 60 18.83 8.16 1.13
C LYS A 60 18.44 8.19 2.61
N ASP A 61 18.73 7.12 3.37
CA ASP A 61 18.49 7.09 4.81
C ASP A 61 19.32 8.16 5.51
N LYS A 62 20.61 8.24 5.18
CA LYS A 62 21.50 9.29 5.68
C LYS A 62 21.00 10.69 5.31
N GLU A 63 20.60 10.91 4.06
CA GLU A 63 20.05 12.19 3.59
C GLU A 63 18.75 12.57 4.32
N LEU A 64 17.86 11.59 4.55
CA LEU A 64 16.63 11.80 5.30
C LEU A 64 16.93 12.18 6.75
N THR A 65 17.85 11.47 7.41
CA THR A 65 18.25 11.78 8.79
C THR A 65 18.78 13.21 8.91
N LEU A 66 19.68 13.62 8.00
CA LEU A 66 20.18 15.00 7.95
C LEU A 66 19.07 16.03 7.70
N ARG A 67 18.08 15.69 6.86
CA ARG A 67 16.92 16.55 6.60
C ARG A 67 16.03 16.68 7.85
N ILE A 68 15.79 15.59 8.57
CA ILE A 68 15.04 15.59 9.83
C ILE A 68 15.75 16.47 10.85
N GLU A 69 17.06 16.29 11.04
CA GLU A 69 17.85 17.13 11.96
C GLU A 69 17.77 18.62 11.59
N ARG A 70 17.84 18.96 10.30
CA ARG A 70 17.66 20.34 9.84
C ARG A 70 16.27 20.88 10.18
N ILE A 71 15.22 20.11 9.91
CA ILE A 71 13.83 20.51 10.21
C ILE A 71 13.64 20.71 11.72
N LEU A 72 14.19 19.83 12.55
CA LEU A 72 14.12 19.95 14.02
C LEU A 72 14.82 21.21 14.51
N LYS A 73 16.01 21.54 13.97
CA LYS A 73 16.71 22.79 14.30
C LYS A 73 15.91 24.02 13.90
N LEU A 74 15.37 24.05 12.68
CA LEU A 74 14.54 25.15 12.20
C LEU A 74 13.26 25.31 13.04
N ARG A 75 12.63 24.20 13.44
CA ARG A 75 11.49 24.20 14.35
C ARG A 75 11.87 24.82 15.70
N ASP A 76 12.97 24.36 16.31
CA ASP A 76 13.40 24.81 17.63
C ASP A 76 13.77 26.30 17.63
N GLU A 77 14.39 26.78 16.55
CA GLU A 77 14.65 28.20 16.31
C GLU A 77 13.36 29.00 16.12
N ALA A 78 12.42 28.51 15.31
CA ALA A 78 11.16 29.18 15.02
C ALA A 78 10.22 29.28 16.24
N ILE A 79 10.29 28.31 17.16
CA ILE A 79 9.49 28.30 18.40
C ILE A 79 10.12 29.17 19.49
N LYS A 80 11.42 29.48 19.38
CA LYS A 80 12.15 30.21 20.42
C LYS A 80 11.58 31.62 20.62
N GLY A 81 11.06 31.88 21.82
CA GLY A 81 10.51 33.18 22.19
C GLY A 81 9.11 33.47 21.63
N VAL A 82 8.47 32.48 21.00
CA VAL A 82 7.10 32.58 20.51
C VAL A 82 6.12 32.20 21.61
N ASP A 83 5.06 32.99 21.75
CA ASP A 83 3.92 32.67 22.63
C ASP A 83 3.03 31.60 21.96
N LEU A 84 3.32 30.34 22.28
CA LEU A 84 2.57 29.20 21.76
C LEU A 84 1.07 29.26 22.10
N ARG A 85 0.70 29.85 23.25
CA ARG A 85 -0.72 29.93 23.67
C ARG A 85 -1.54 30.79 22.72
N LYS A 86 -0.94 31.88 22.21
CA LYS A 86 -1.59 32.74 21.22
C LYS A 86 -1.78 32.02 19.88
N ILE A 87 -0.83 31.18 19.49
CA ILE A 87 -0.93 30.35 18.29
C ILE A 87 -2.00 29.28 18.47
N GLU A 88 -2.02 28.58 19.60
CA GLU A 88 -3.05 27.60 19.96
C GLU A 88 -4.44 28.23 19.86
N GLN A 89 -4.65 29.42 20.44
CA GLN A 89 -5.93 30.13 20.32
C GLN A 89 -6.34 30.44 18.88
N GLN A 90 -5.38 30.76 18.00
CA GLN A 90 -5.65 30.98 16.57
C GLN A 90 -6.03 29.68 15.88
N VAL A 91 -5.32 28.59 16.16
CA VAL A 91 -5.60 27.25 15.63
C VAL A 91 -6.96 26.75 16.12
N ASP A 92 -7.30 26.92 17.39
CA ASP A 92 -8.59 26.56 17.96
C ASP A 92 -9.75 27.29 17.27
N LYS A 93 -9.55 28.58 16.96
CA LYS A 93 -10.51 29.35 16.18
C LYS A 93 -10.68 28.78 14.77
N MET A 94 -9.60 28.35 14.12
CA MET A 94 -9.67 27.68 12.81
C MET A 94 -10.38 26.34 12.90
N ILE A 95 -10.08 25.51 13.92
CA ILE A 95 -10.76 24.23 14.16
C ILE A 95 -12.26 24.44 14.35
N THR A 96 -12.64 25.42 15.18
CA THR A 96 -14.06 25.77 15.40
C THR A 96 -14.75 26.17 14.10
N GLN A 97 -14.07 26.92 13.24
CA GLN A 97 -14.59 27.31 11.92
C GLN A 97 -14.72 26.13 10.95
N LEU A 98 -13.80 25.15 11.02
CA LEU A 98 -13.87 23.94 10.20
C LEU A 98 -14.99 23.01 10.69
N GLU A 99 -15.12 22.82 12.00
CA GLU A 99 -16.18 21.97 12.56
C GLU A 99 -17.57 22.56 12.28
N ALA A 100 -17.73 23.89 12.33
CA ALA A 100 -18.97 24.56 11.96
C ALA A 100 -19.36 24.37 10.48
N LYS A 101 -18.40 23.99 9.62
CA LYS A 101 -18.61 23.71 8.18
C LYS A 101 -18.61 22.22 7.87
N ARG A 102 -18.54 21.35 8.89
CA ARG A 102 -18.52 19.91 8.70
C ARG A 102 -19.85 19.44 8.13
N ASP A 103 -19.78 18.74 7.01
CA ASP A 103 -20.93 18.13 6.36
C ASP A 103 -20.90 16.62 6.60
N LEU A 104 -21.99 16.08 7.13
CA LEU A 104 -22.21 14.65 7.38
C LEU A 104 -23.44 14.13 6.62
N SER A 105 -23.96 14.91 5.67
CA SER A 105 -25.13 14.53 4.86
C SER A 105 -24.77 13.57 3.73
N GLN A 106 -23.49 13.50 3.36
CA GLN A 106 -23.02 12.68 2.25
C GLN A 106 -22.52 11.32 2.74
N VAL A 107 -22.82 10.28 1.97
CA VAL A 107 -22.27 8.94 2.11
C VAL A 107 -21.24 8.73 1.02
N ILE A 108 -19.96 8.84 1.39
CA ILE A 108 -18.85 8.62 0.48
C ILE A 108 -18.29 7.22 0.68
N VAL A 109 -18.06 6.53 -0.45
CA VAL A 109 -17.56 5.17 -0.48
C VAL A 109 -16.25 5.11 -1.21
N HIS A 110 -15.25 4.51 -0.58
CA HIS A 110 -14.00 4.11 -1.24
C HIS A 110 -14.06 2.62 -1.59
N VAL A 111 -13.92 2.32 -2.89
CA VAL A 111 -13.89 0.95 -3.41
C VAL A 111 -12.47 0.60 -3.84
N ASP A 112 -12.05 -0.64 -3.57
CA ASP A 112 -10.73 -1.18 -3.87
C ASP A 112 -10.87 -2.68 -4.22
N MET A 113 -10.32 -3.13 -5.35
CA MET A 113 -10.42 -4.54 -5.74
C MET A 113 -9.37 -5.41 -5.06
N ASP A 114 -9.80 -6.55 -4.51
CA ASP A 114 -8.90 -7.46 -3.81
C ASP A 114 -7.83 -8.04 -4.72
N ALA A 115 -6.57 -7.65 -4.49
CA ALA A 115 -5.41 -8.17 -5.23
C ALA A 115 -5.60 -8.15 -6.76
N PHE A 116 -6.16 -7.06 -7.30
CA PHE A 116 -6.74 -6.97 -8.64
C PHE A 116 -6.06 -7.80 -9.74
N PHE A 117 -4.80 -7.50 -10.09
CA PHE A 117 -4.15 -8.25 -11.18
C PHE A 117 -4.02 -9.75 -10.88
N ALA A 118 -3.74 -10.14 -9.62
CA ALA A 118 -3.67 -11.55 -9.25
C ALA A 118 -5.04 -12.23 -9.37
N SER A 119 -6.11 -11.54 -8.97
CA SER A 119 -7.48 -12.05 -9.10
C SER A 119 -7.90 -12.20 -10.56
N VAL A 120 -7.45 -11.31 -11.45
CA VAL A 120 -7.65 -11.45 -12.91
C VAL A 120 -6.89 -12.66 -13.46
N GLU A 121 -5.64 -12.88 -13.06
CA GLU A 121 -4.89 -14.08 -13.49
C GLU A 121 -5.55 -15.38 -13.01
N VAL A 122 -6.08 -15.42 -11.79
CA VAL A 122 -6.82 -16.59 -11.27
C VAL A 122 -8.14 -16.81 -12.02
N LEU A 123 -8.77 -15.74 -12.50
CA LEU A 123 -9.98 -15.84 -13.30
C LEU A 123 -9.69 -16.52 -14.65
N ASP A 124 -8.56 -16.19 -15.27
CA ASP A 124 -8.17 -16.74 -16.58
C ASP A 124 -7.50 -18.13 -16.43
N ASP A 125 -6.79 -18.41 -15.33
CA ASP A 125 -6.27 -19.74 -14.95
C ASP A 125 -6.62 -20.11 -13.50
N PRO A 126 -7.73 -20.85 -13.28
CA PRO A 126 -8.15 -21.30 -11.95
C PRO A 126 -7.14 -22.19 -11.22
N SER A 127 -6.16 -22.78 -11.91
CA SER A 127 -5.13 -23.62 -11.28
C SER A 127 -4.16 -22.83 -10.40
N LEU A 128 -4.18 -21.49 -10.50
CA LEU A 128 -3.36 -20.57 -9.71
C LEU A 128 -3.94 -20.28 -8.31
N ALA A 129 -5.23 -20.53 -8.08
CA ALA A 129 -5.94 -20.12 -6.86
C ALA A 129 -5.32 -20.66 -5.56
N SER A 130 -4.64 -21.80 -5.61
CA SER A 130 -4.01 -22.45 -4.45
C SER A 130 -2.48 -22.37 -4.45
N LYS A 131 -1.89 -21.60 -5.37
CA LYS A 131 -0.43 -21.53 -5.56
C LYS A 131 0.11 -20.15 -5.18
N PRO A 132 1.32 -20.08 -4.60
CA PRO A 132 2.00 -18.79 -4.42
C PRO A 132 2.47 -18.27 -5.78
N PHE A 133 1.89 -17.16 -6.22
CA PHE A 133 2.31 -16.51 -7.45
C PHE A 133 2.33 -14.98 -7.31
N ALA A 134 3.06 -14.34 -8.21
CA ALA A 134 3.15 -12.89 -8.30
C ALA A 134 3.18 -12.44 -9.77
N VAL A 135 2.68 -11.25 -10.03
CA VAL A 135 2.64 -10.62 -11.36
C VAL A 135 3.71 -9.54 -11.43
N GLY A 136 4.49 -9.55 -12.51
CA GLY A 136 5.49 -8.53 -12.80
C GLY A 136 6.89 -9.10 -13.00
N GLN A 137 7.64 -8.53 -13.94
CA GLN A 137 9.02 -8.91 -14.23
C GLN A 137 10.00 -7.87 -13.66
N GLY A 138 11.01 -8.34 -12.93
CA GLY A 138 12.01 -7.50 -12.26
C GLY A 138 11.51 -6.94 -10.92
N VAL A 139 10.34 -6.29 -10.93
CA VAL A 139 9.64 -5.80 -9.73
C VAL A 139 8.22 -6.36 -9.71
N ILE A 140 7.79 -6.85 -8.55
CA ILE A 140 6.46 -7.39 -8.33
C ILE A 140 5.43 -6.25 -8.32
N SER A 141 4.44 -6.31 -9.21
CA SER A 141 3.29 -5.40 -9.23
C SER A 141 2.25 -5.81 -8.19
N THR A 142 1.92 -7.11 -8.14
CA THR A 142 1.05 -7.67 -7.11
C THR A 142 1.43 -9.12 -6.79
N ALA A 143 1.00 -9.58 -5.63
CA ALA A 143 1.23 -10.95 -5.15
C ALA A 143 -0.09 -11.55 -4.68
N SER A 144 -0.26 -12.85 -4.93
CA SER A 144 -1.39 -13.65 -4.43
C SER A 144 -1.38 -13.69 -2.90
N TYR A 145 -2.53 -13.97 -2.29
CA TYR A 145 -2.61 -14.08 -0.83
C TYR A 145 -1.72 -15.20 -0.30
N GLU A 146 -1.56 -16.28 -1.06
CA GLU A 146 -0.66 -17.41 -0.80
C GLU A 146 0.79 -16.92 -0.75
N ALA A 147 1.22 -16.09 -1.69
CA ALA A 147 2.56 -15.51 -1.71
C ALA A 147 2.77 -14.47 -0.60
N ARG A 148 1.74 -13.69 -0.24
CA ARG A 148 1.81 -12.69 0.84
C ARG A 148 2.06 -13.32 2.21
N LYS A 149 1.63 -14.56 2.44
CA LYS A 149 1.96 -15.32 3.67
C LYS A 149 3.46 -15.49 3.88
N PHE A 150 4.24 -15.53 2.79
CA PHE A 150 5.70 -15.60 2.82
C PHE A 150 6.39 -14.22 2.82
N GLY A 151 5.62 -13.13 2.88
CA GLY A 151 6.15 -11.77 2.86
C GLY A 151 6.34 -11.18 1.47
N VAL A 152 5.96 -11.89 0.40
CA VAL A 152 6.02 -11.35 -0.97
C VAL A 152 4.98 -10.25 -1.14
N ARG A 153 5.39 -9.09 -1.65
CA ARG A 153 4.54 -7.89 -1.78
C ARG A 153 4.88 -7.06 -3.01
N SER A 154 3.94 -6.18 -3.37
CA SER A 154 4.13 -5.17 -4.41
C SER A 154 5.35 -4.27 -4.12
N GLY A 155 6.06 -3.87 -5.17
CA GLY A 155 7.29 -3.07 -5.08
C GLY A 155 8.54 -3.86 -4.68
N MET A 156 8.42 -5.15 -4.37
CA MET A 156 9.56 -6.03 -4.08
C MET A 156 10.22 -6.49 -5.38
N ALA A 157 11.55 -6.58 -5.41
CA ALA A 157 12.25 -7.15 -6.56
C ALA A 157 12.01 -8.67 -6.67
N THR A 158 11.85 -9.17 -7.90
CA THR A 158 11.51 -10.58 -8.16
C THR A 158 12.54 -11.55 -7.57
N PHE A 159 13.83 -11.21 -7.59
CA PHE A 159 14.87 -12.06 -7.01
C PHE A 159 14.77 -12.19 -5.49
N VAL A 160 14.35 -11.12 -4.79
CA VAL A 160 14.09 -11.15 -3.35
C VAL A 160 12.84 -11.98 -3.05
N ALA A 161 11.78 -11.78 -3.84
CA ALA A 161 10.55 -12.55 -3.71
C ALA A 161 10.78 -14.07 -3.85
N LYS A 162 11.60 -14.48 -4.82
CA LYS A 162 12.00 -15.89 -4.99
C LYS A 162 12.87 -16.45 -3.85
N LYS A 163 13.59 -15.60 -3.12
CA LYS A 163 14.33 -16.02 -1.92
C LYS A 163 13.40 -16.23 -0.72
N LEU A 164 12.36 -15.40 -0.60
CA LEU A 164 11.33 -15.56 0.44
C LEU A 164 10.40 -16.76 0.16
N CYS A 165 10.09 -17.01 -1.11
CA CYS A 165 9.25 -18.12 -1.54
C CYS A 165 9.91 -18.81 -2.75
N PRO A 166 10.66 -19.91 -2.54
CA PRO A 166 11.35 -20.64 -3.61
C PRO A 166 10.40 -21.18 -4.69
N ASP A 167 9.18 -21.58 -4.29
CA ASP A 167 8.15 -22.12 -5.18
C ASP A 167 7.29 -21.03 -5.85
N LEU A 168 7.69 -19.75 -5.75
CA LEU A 168 6.94 -18.62 -6.30
C LEU A 168 6.88 -18.66 -7.83
N LEU A 169 5.66 -18.74 -8.35
CA LEU A 169 5.40 -18.55 -9.78
C LEU A 169 5.40 -17.05 -10.11
N VAL A 170 6.14 -16.66 -11.14
CA VAL A 170 6.21 -15.26 -11.58
C VAL A 170 5.60 -15.15 -12.96
N LEU A 171 4.47 -14.46 -13.05
CA LEU A 171 3.70 -14.29 -14.27
C LEU A 171 4.04 -12.94 -14.94
N PRO A 172 4.03 -12.88 -16.28
CA PRO A 172 4.07 -11.61 -17.00
C PRO A 172 2.83 -10.76 -16.71
N SER A 173 2.92 -9.45 -16.95
CA SER A 173 1.79 -8.54 -16.78
C SER A 173 0.95 -8.48 -18.07
N HIS A 174 -0.34 -8.75 -17.96
CA HIS A 174 -1.31 -8.65 -19.05
C HIS A 174 -2.14 -7.35 -18.95
N PHE A 175 -1.50 -6.20 -19.17
CA PHE A 175 -2.12 -4.89 -18.95
C PHE A 175 -3.41 -4.66 -19.74
N ASP A 176 -3.49 -5.12 -20.99
CA ASP A 176 -4.71 -4.99 -21.80
C ASP A 176 -5.90 -5.70 -21.14
N ARG A 177 -5.66 -6.88 -20.59
CA ARG A 177 -6.66 -7.67 -19.86
C ARG A 177 -7.07 -7.00 -18.55
N TYR A 178 -6.11 -6.42 -17.82
CA TYR A 178 -6.40 -5.67 -16.60
C TYR A 178 -7.21 -4.40 -16.89
N SER A 179 -6.91 -3.70 -17.98
CA SER A 179 -7.68 -2.53 -18.41
C SER A 179 -9.10 -2.89 -18.84
N GLU A 180 -9.29 -4.00 -19.55
CA GLU A 180 -10.63 -4.52 -19.90
C GLU A 180 -11.47 -4.78 -18.64
N MET A 181 -10.91 -5.54 -17.69
CA MET A 181 -11.60 -5.86 -16.44
C MET A 181 -11.84 -4.63 -15.57
N SER A 182 -10.87 -3.71 -15.51
CA SER A 182 -11.01 -2.42 -14.82
C SER A 182 -12.18 -1.63 -15.39
N ASN A 183 -12.23 -1.46 -16.71
CA ASN A 183 -13.33 -0.76 -17.37
C ASN A 183 -14.69 -1.39 -17.06
N LYS A 184 -14.77 -2.72 -17.02
CA LYS A 184 -15.99 -3.44 -16.64
C LYS A 184 -16.41 -3.12 -15.21
N VAL A 185 -15.49 -3.24 -14.25
CA VAL A 185 -15.73 -2.91 -12.84
C VAL A 185 -16.13 -1.44 -12.66
N MET A 186 -15.39 -0.52 -13.25
CA MET A 186 -15.67 0.93 -13.19
C MET A 186 -17.02 1.27 -13.84
N SER A 187 -17.44 0.53 -14.87
CA SER A 187 -18.78 0.70 -15.46
C SER A 187 -19.91 0.32 -14.51
N ILE A 188 -19.70 -0.66 -13.63
CA ILE A 188 -20.65 -1.06 -12.60
C ILE A 188 -20.73 0.03 -11.52
N PHE A 189 -19.58 0.51 -11.05
CA PHE A 189 -19.51 1.61 -10.08
C PHE A 189 -20.20 2.89 -10.57
N ARG A 190 -20.07 3.23 -11.87
CA ARG A 190 -20.78 4.37 -12.48
C ARG A 190 -22.30 4.27 -12.46
N ARG A 191 -22.88 3.09 -12.21
CA ARG A 191 -24.33 2.93 -12.04
C ARG A 191 -24.82 3.47 -10.70
N TYR A 192 -23.94 3.49 -9.69
CA TYR A 192 -24.22 4.00 -8.34
C TYR A 192 -23.85 5.48 -8.22
N ASP A 193 -22.77 5.91 -8.89
CA ASP A 193 -22.37 7.30 -9.00
C ASP A 193 -21.81 7.60 -10.40
N PRO A 194 -22.58 8.26 -11.29
CA PRO A 194 -22.11 8.63 -12.63
C PRO A 194 -20.89 9.56 -12.62
N THR A 195 -20.66 10.27 -11.52
CA THR A 195 -19.57 11.24 -11.33
C THR A 195 -18.38 10.68 -10.54
N MET A 196 -18.34 9.36 -10.33
CA MET A 196 -17.27 8.71 -9.56
C MET A 196 -15.88 9.15 -9.99
N CYS A 197 -14.99 9.30 -9.02
CA CYS A 197 -13.59 9.63 -9.26
C CYS A 197 -12.74 8.36 -9.19
N ALA A 198 -12.20 7.91 -10.32
CA ALA A 198 -11.25 6.79 -10.34
C ALA A 198 -9.90 7.25 -9.75
N ALA A 199 -9.42 6.55 -8.72
CA ALA A 199 -8.13 6.77 -8.10
C ALA A 199 -7.02 5.90 -8.72
N GLY A 200 -7.41 4.74 -9.27
CA GLY A 200 -6.52 3.78 -9.92
C GLY A 200 -7.28 2.89 -10.93
N CYS A 201 -6.66 1.79 -11.35
CA CYS A 201 -7.34 0.80 -12.20
C CYS A 201 -8.36 -0.04 -11.43
N ASP A 202 -8.21 -0.14 -10.12
CA ASP A 202 -9.00 -0.96 -9.21
C ASP A 202 -9.64 -0.16 -8.07
N GLU A 203 -9.35 1.14 -7.99
CA GLU A 203 -9.75 1.99 -6.87
C GLU A 203 -10.57 3.21 -7.34
N GLY A 204 -11.55 3.62 -6.53
CA GLY A 204 -12.36 4.80 -6.82
C GLY A 204 -13.16 5.31 -5.63
N TYR A 205 -13.60 6.56 -5.75
CA TYR A 205 -14.49 7.23 -4.80
C TYR A 205 -15.86 7.45 -5.43
N LEU A 206 -16.91 7.07 -4.70
CA LEU A 206 -18.29 7.23 -5.11
C LEU A 206 -19.05 8.02 -4.04
N ASN A 207 -19.94 8.90 -4.46
CA ASN A 207 -20.97 9.50 -3.61
C ASN A 207 -22.31 8.77 -3.83
N ILE A 208 -22.64 7.83 -2.94
CA ILE A 208 -23.86 7.01 -3.08
C ILE A 208 -25.09 7.62 -2.43
N THR A 209 -24.98 8.82 -1.84
CA THR A 209 -26.07 9.50 -1.12
C THR A 209 -27.36 9.50 -1.92
N ARG A 210 -27.28 10.01 -3.15
CA ARG A 210 -28.43 10.12 -4.06
C ARG A 210 -29.00 8.76 -4.44
N TYR A 211 -28.14 7.78 -4.71
CA TYR A 211 -28.57 6.43 -5.07
C TYR A 211 -29.31 5.76 -3.90
N CYS A 212 -28.80 5.90 -2.68
CA CYS A 212 -29.45 5.41 -1.48
C CYS A 212 -30.83 6.04 -1.26
N GLU A 213 -30.96 7.36 -1.46
CA GLU A 213 -32.24 8.08 -1.37
C GLU A 213 -33.25 7.62 -2.43
N GLU A 214 -32.84 7.54 -3.70
CA GLU A 214 -33.71 7.16 -4.82
C GLU A 214 -34.22 5.72 -4.71
N HIS A 215 -33.41 4.82 -4.14
CA HIS A 215 -33.74 3.40 -3.99
C HIS A 215 -34.22 3.00 -2.58
N ASN A 216 -34.31 3.96 -1.65
CA ASN A 216 -34.69 3.74 -0.26
C ASN A 216 -33.87 2.62 0.41
N LEU A 217 -32.55 2.65 0.20
CA LEU A 217 -31.57 1.70 0.73
C LEU A 217 -30.71 2.36 1.81
N SER A 218 -30.35 1.61 2.84
CA SER A 218 -29.25 2.01 3.72
C SER A 218 -27.92 1.96 2.96
N ALA A 219 -26.93 2.70 3.46
CA ALA A 219 -25.58 2.70 2.90
C ALA A 219 -24.95 1.29 2.90
N GLU A 220 -25.18 0.52 3.96
CA GLU A 220 -24.68 -0.86 4.08
C GLU A 220 -25.32 -1.80 3.05
N GLU A 221 -26.64 -1.70 2.83
CA GLU A 221 -27.35 -2.47 1.82
C GLU A 221 -26.89 -2.12 0.40
N CYS A 222 -26.73 -0.82 0.11
CA CYS A 222 -26.23 -0.34 -1.18
C CYS A 222 -24.81 -0.89 -1.45
N VAL A 223 -23.92 -0.83 -0.46
CA VAL A 223 -22.56 -1.39 -0.57
C VAL A 223 -22.57 -2.91 -0.73
N ALA A 224 -23.41 -3.63 0.03
CA ALA A 224 -23.53 -5.08 -0.11
C ALA A 224 -24.03 -5.47 -1.50
N GLN A 225 -25.05 -4.78 -2.01
CA GLN A 225 -25.58 -4.96 -3.36
C GLN A 225 -24.51 -4.66 -4.42
N MET A 226 -23.74 -3.58 -4.25
CA MET A 226 -22.67 -3.19 -5.15
C MET A 226 -21.59 -4.27 -5.24
N ARG A 227 -21.12 -4.78 -4.08
CA ARG A 227 -20.13 -5.87 -4.03
C ARG A 227 -20.64 -7.14 -4.70
N GLN A 228 -21.90 -7.49 -4.44
CA GLN A 228 -22.53 -8.66 -5.05
C GLN A 228 -22.63 -8.50 -6.58
N THR A 229 -23.04 -7.33 -7.07
CA THR A 229 -23.15 -7.03 -8.50
C THR A 229 -21.80 -7.12 -9.20
N VAL A 230 -20.75 -6.57 -8.59
CA VAL A 230 -19.37 -6.70 -9.10
C VAL A 230 -18.98 -8.17 -9.18
N TYR A 231 -19.23 -8.95 -8.13
CA TYR A 231 -18.91 -10.38 -8.12
C TYR A 231 -19.70 -11.18 -9.16
N ASP A 232 -20.99 -10.90 -9.33
CA ASP A 232 -21.83 -11.65 -10.27
C ASP A 232 -21.47 -11.36 -11.73
N GLU A 233 -21.13 -10.11 -12.05
CA GLU A 233 -20.79 -9.72 -13.42
C GLU A 233 -19.32 -9.96 -13.78
N THR A 234 -18.40 -9.94 -12.81
CA THR A 234 -16.95 -10.01 -13.08
C THR A 234 -16.26 -11.23 -12.49
N ARG A 235 -16.91 -11.92 -11.53
CA ARG A 235 -16.31 -12.99 -10.70
C ARG A 235 -15.11 -12.54 -9.86
N LEU A 236 -14.88 -11.22 -9.75
CA LEU A 236 -13.86 -10.64 -8.89
C LEU A 236 -14.50 -10.17 -7.58
N SER A 237 -13.80 -10.36 -6.46
CA SER A 237 -14.20 -9.76 -5.19
C SER A 237 -13.71 -8.32 -5.11
N SER A 238 -14.55 -7.45 -4.57
CA SER A 238 -14.18 -6.09 -4.20
C SER A 238 -14.28 -5.91 -2.69
N PHE A 239 -13.36 -5.12 -2.17
CA PHE A 239 -13.40 -4.61 -0.81
C PHE A 239 -13.89 -3.16 -0.85
N VAL A 240 -14.82 -2.85 0.04
CA VAL A 240 -15.26 -1.47 0.25
C VAL A 240 -14.60 -1.00 1.54
N CYS A 241 -13.65 -0.08 1.39
CA CYS A 241 -12.68 0.28 2.42
C CYS A 241 -13.18 1.33 3.41
N GLY A 242 -14.32 1.98 3.13
CA GLY A 242 -14.91 2.95 4.05
C GLY A 242 -16.29 3.40 3.62
N LEU A 243 -17.22 3.40 4.59
CA LEU A 243 -18.41 4.22 4.61
C LEU A 243 -18.08 5.41 5.51
N SER A 244 -18.04 6.62 4.96
CA SER A 244 -17.74 7.85 5.70
C SER A 244 -18.73 8.96 5.37
#